data_AF-H9MCZ9-F1
#
_entry.id   AF-H9MCZ9-F1
#
_cell.length_a   1.000
_cell.length_b   1.000
_cell.length_c   1.000
_cell.angle_alpha   90.00
_cell.angle_beta   90.00
_cell.angle_gamma   90.00
#
_symmetry.space_group_name_H-M   'P 1'
#
loop_
_entity.id
_entity.type
_entity.pdbx_description
1 polymer ?
#
loop_
_entity_poly.entity_id
_entity_poly.type
_entity_poly.pdbx_seq_one_letter_code
_entity_poly.pdbx_strand_id
1 'polypeptide(L)' 'GGIELRPEHKELQHELRRMAPPNGRAVLLFRAPCGCPIVKLEAWGPKRSRRSKR' A
#
# COMPACT_ATOMS: atom_id res chain seq x y z
N GLY A 1 -8.88 15.42 5.51
CA GLY A 1 -9.84 14.33 5.33
C GLY A 1 -9.11 13.02 5.53
N GLY A 2 -9.20 12.43 6.72
CA GLY A 2 -8.74 11.07 6.97
C GLY A 2 -9.88 10.14 6.58
N ILE A 3 -9.68 9.33 5.56
CA ILE A 3 -10.64 8.30 5.17
C ILE A 3 -10.57 7.26 6.29
N GLU A 4 -11.60 7.17 7.12
CA GLU A 4 -11.67 6.11 8.12
C GLU A 4 -11.54 4.77 7.39
N LEU A 5 -10.45 4.08 7.68
CA LEU A 5 -10.16 2.79 7.09
C LEU A 5 -11.14 1.79 7.70
N ARG A 6 -12.25 1.54 6.98
CA ARG A 6 -13.17 0.42 7.27
C ARG A 6 -12.35 -0.85 7.53
N PRO A 7 -12.81 -1.78 8.38
CA PRO A 7 -12.08 -3.00 8.69
C PRO A 7 -11.56 -3.75 7.46
N GLU A 8 -12.35 -3.82 6.38
CA GLU A 8 -11.94 -4.36 5.07
C GLU A 8 -10.69 -3.70 4.48
N HIS A 9 -10.44 -2.42 4.76
CA HIS A 9 -9.25 -1.71 4.30
C HIS A 9 -7.97 -2.15 5.03
N LYS A 10 -8.07 -2.76 6.22
CA LYS A 10 -6.91 -3.31 6.96
C LYS A 10 -6.38 -4.57 6.28
N GLU A 11 -7.28 -5.45 5.84
CA GLU A 11 -6.92 -6.68 5.12
C GLU A 11 -6.26 -6.35 3.78
N LEU A 12 -6.80 -5.36 3.05
CA LEU A 12 -6.22 -4.86 1.81
C LEU A 12 -4.81 -4.28 2.00
N GLN A 13 -4.56 -3.58 3.11
CA GLN A 13 -3.23 -3.07 3.41
C GLN A 13 -2.22 -4.19 3.68
N HIS A 14 -2.66 -5.29 4.31
CA HIS A 14 -1.83 -6.47 4.51
C HIS A 14 -1.49 -7.14 3.16
N GLU A 15 -2.47 -7.27 2.26
CA GLU A 15 -2.22 -7.82 0.93
C GLU A 15 -1.30 -6.93 0.10
N LEU A 16 -1.49 -5.61 0.13
CA LEU A 16 -0.59 -4.65 -0.51
C LEU A 16 0.85 -4.79 0.02
N ARG A 17 1.02 -5.03 1.31
CA ARG A 17 2.36 -5.25 1.90
C ARG A 17 3.01 -6.54 1.38
N ARG A 18 2.23 -7.59 1.12
CA ARG A 18 2.72 -8.84 0.50
C ARG A 18 3.15 -8.62 -0.96
N MET A 19 2.41 -7.81 -1.71
CA MET A 19 2.73 -7.50 -3.11
C MET A 19 3.81 -6.43 -3.29
N ALA A 20 4.05 -5.59 -2.28
CA ALA A 20 4.97 -4.47 -2.39
C ALA A 20 6.42 -4.95 -2.62
N PRO A 21 7.12 -4.40 -3.63
CA PRO A 21 8.48 -4.84 -3.95
C PRO A 21 9.47 -4.46 -2.83
N PRO A 22 10.62 -5.17 -2.71
CA PRO A 22 11.64 -4.84 -1.73
C PRO A 22 12.12 -3.39 -1.88
N ASN A 23 12.16 -2.65 -0.77
CA ASN A 23 12.45 -1.19 -0.73
C ASN A 23 11.52 -0.29 -1.56
N GLY A 24 10.39 -0.81 -2.06
CA GLY A 24 9.37 -0.03 -2.77
C GLY A 24 8.04 -0.02 -2.03
N ARG A 25 6.99 0.41 -2.73
CA ARG A 25 5.62 0.42 -2.21
C ARG A 25 4.63 -0.10 -3.24
N ALA A 26 3.55 -0.71 -2.76
CA ALA A 26 2.35 -0.98 -3.55
C ALA A 26 1.27 0.04 -3.20
N VAL A 27 0.50 0.47 -4.19
CA VAL A 27 -0.56 1.48 -4.05
C VAL A 27 -1.82 0.97 -4.71
N LEU A 28 -2.94 1.04 -3.99
CA LEU A 28 -4.27 0.82 -4.53
C LEU A 28 -5.03 2.15 -4.56
N LEU A 29 -5.52 2.53 -5.75
CA LEU A 29 -6.32 3.73 -5.97
C LEU A 29 -7.75 3.33 -6.32
N PHE A 30 -8.68 3.66 -5.41
CA PHE A 30 -10.10 3.48 -5.66
C PHE A 30 -10.60 4.67 -6.48
N ARG A 31 -11.05 4.41 -7.70
CA ARG A 31 -11.63 5.41 -8.58
C ARG A 31 -13.15 5.25 -8.61
N ALA A 32 -13.84 6.38 -8.56
CA ALA A 32 -15.26 6.44 -8.90
C ALA A 32 -15.45 6.03 -10.38
N PRO A 33 -16.68 5.69 -10.80
CA PRO A 33 -17.00 5.48 -12.22
C PRO A 33 -16.63 6.67 -13.12
N CYS A 34 -16.64 7.90 -12.59
CA CYS A 34 -16.19 9.10 -13.29
C CYS A 34 -14.66 9.25 -13.38
N GLY A 35 -13.89 8.34 -12.79
CA GLY A 35 -12.42 8.35 -12.78
C GLY A 35 -11.77 9.08 -11.61
N CYS A 36 -12.53 9.87 -10.84
CA CYS A 36 -12.01 10.62 -9.69
C CYS A 36 -11.47 9.69 -8.59
N PRO A 37 -10.30 9.97 -7.99
CA PRO A 37 -9.76 9.19 -6.89
C PRO A 37 -10.58 9.46 -5.61
N ILE A 38 -11.14 8.40 -5.02
CA ILE A 38 -11.90 8.48 -3.76
C ILE A 38 -10.99 8.13 -2.59
N VAL A 39 -10.19 7.08 -2.74
CA VAL A 39 -9.34 6.53 -1.67
C VAL A 39 -8.00 6.08 -2.24
N LYS A 40 -6.95 6.27 -1.44
CA LYS A 40 -5.61 5.75 -1.71
C LYS A 40 -5.14 4.92 -0.52
N LEU A 41 -4.78 3.67 -0.77
CA LEU A 41 -4.13 2.80 0.20
C LEU A 41 -2.69 2.56 -0.25
N GLU A 42 -1.74 2.77 0.66
CA GLU A 42 -0.33 2.51 0.41
C GLU A 42 0.22 1.52 1.44
N ALA A 43 1.11 0.63 0.99
CA ALA A 43 1.90 -0.24 1.86
C ALA A 43 3.36 -0.30 1.38
N TRP A 44 4.29 -0.20 2.32
CA TRP A 44 5.71 -0.35 2.06
C TRP A 44 6.11 -1.83 2.06
N GLY A 45 6.90 -2.21 1.07
CA GLY A 45 7.47 -3.55 1.00
C GLY A 45 8.55 -3.76 2.05
N PRO A 46 9.00 -5.02 2.22
CA PRO A 46 10.06 -5.32 3.17
C PRO A 46 11.33 -4.55 2.80
N LYS A 47 11.99 -3.97 3.80
CA LYS A 47 13.30 -3.36 3.61
C LYS A 47 14.30 -4.47 3.30
N ARG A 48 14.91 -4.44 2.11
CA ARG A 48 15.98 -5.39 1.78
C ARG A 48 17.14 -5.07 2.70
N SER A 49 17.59 -6.05 3.49
CA SER A 49 18.80 -5.89 4.29
C SER A 49 19.94 -5.54 3.33
N ARG A 50 20.54 -4.36 3.52
CA ARG A 50 21.78 -4.04 2.82
C ARG A 50 22.80 -5.04 3.32
N ARG A 51 23.37 -5.84 2.42
CA ARG A 51 24.57 -6.63 2.73
C ARG A 51 25.62 -5.60 3.17
N SER A 52 25.88 -5.54 4.46
CA SER A 52 26.95 -4.72 5.02
C SER A 52 28.23 -5.18 4.33
N LYS A 53 28.86 -4.29 3.56
CA LYS A 53 30.19 -4.54 3.05
C LYS A 53 31.10 -4.53 4.28
N ARG A 54 31.70 -5.68 4.59
CA ARG A 54 32.80 -5.75 5.55
C ARG A 54 33.98 -4.97 5.00
#